data_AF-A0A947X3E3-F1
#
_entry.id   AF-A0A947X3E3-F1
#
_cell.length_a   1.000
_cell.length_b   1.000
_cell.length_c   1.000
_cell.angle_alpha   90.00
_cell.angle_beta   90.00
_cell.angle_gamma   90.00
#
_symmetry.space_group_name_H-M   'P 1'
#
loop_
_entity.id
_entity.type
_entity.pdbx_description
1 polymer ?
#
loop_
_entity_poly.entity_id
_entity_poly.type
_entity_poly.pdbx_seq_one_letter_code
_entity_poly.pdbx_strand_id
1 'polypeptide(L)'
;MAGRSAQAEGDRRQAARESRIRRRFPHIGGLILALTEPPQTTRVWAQGAVGERKVADRLAQPASSGGIVVLHDRRIPGSTANIDHIVVGPAGVYVVDTKRYLNKKIEARSDGMLFNTKPPRLFVGGRDQTKLVEAMTRQVSTVRAAVGDLGADLPVAVMPVLCFVDGEWELFSGPFRIGDVYVTGPRGLVKHTARPGELNASERVALGHHLASRLPEA
;
A
#
# COMPACT_ATOMS: atom_id res chain seq x y z
N MET A 1 -0.25 3.75 13.83
CA MET A 1 -1.04 2.54 13.46
C MET A 1 -1.50 2.68 12.02
N ALA A 2 -1.30 1.63 11.22
CA ALA A 2 -1.74 1.56 9.82
C ALA A 2 -3.27 1.57 9.68
N GLY A 3 -3.79 2.15 8.60
CA GLY A 3 -5.23 2.19 8.30
C GLY A 3 -6.07 3.11 9.17
N ARG A 4 -5.47 3.94 10.05
CA ARG A 4 -6.22 4.86 10.92
C ARG A 4 -6.93 5.95 10.13
N SER A 5 -6.26 6.56 9.16
CA SER A 5 -6.88 7.60 8.32
C SER A 5 -8.03 7.06 7.47
N ALA A 6 -7.86 5.88 6.86
CA ALA A 6 -8.90 5.19 6.08
C ALA A 6 -10.12 4.79 6.93
N GLN A 7 -9.89 4.34 8.17
CA GLN A 7 -10.96 4.02 9.12
C GLN A 7 -11.68 5.29 9.60
N ALA A 8 -10.95 6.34 9.99
CA ALA A 8 -11.52 7.59 10.48
C ALA A 8 -12.39 8.31 9.44
N GLU A 9 -11.96 8.35 8.17
CA GLU A 9 -12.76 8.93 7.09
C GLU A 9 -14.01 8.09 6.80
N GLY A 10 -13.91 6.76 6.91
CA GLY A 10 -15.04 5.83 6.81
C GLY A 10 -16.09 6.06 7.88
N ASP A 11 -15.65 6.14 9.13
CA ASP A 11 -16.50 6.39 10.29
C ASP A 11 -17.18 7.76 10.17
N ARG A 12 -16.45 8.79 9.72
CA ARG A 12 -16.98 10.15 9.53
C ARG A 12 -18.10 10.19 8.49
N ARG A 13 -17.92 9.54 7.34
CA ARG A 13 -18.94 9.51 6.28
C ARG A 13 -20.11 8.60 6.59
N GLN A 14 -19.88 7.51 7.33
CA GLN A 14 -20.95 6.65 7.84
C GLN A 14 -21.80 7.41 8.84
N ALA A 15 -21.20 8.12 9.80
CA ALA A 15 -21.89 8.98 10.74
C ALA A 15 -22.67 10.11 10.03
N ALA A 16 -22.07 10.74 9.01
CA ALA A 16 -22.75 11.77 8.22
C ALA A 16 -23.94 11.20 7.41
N ARG A 17 -23.83 9.99 6.85
CA ARG A 17 -24.93 9.30 6.15
C ARG A 17 -26.06 8.96 7.12
N GLU A 18 -25.72 8.36 8.26
CA GLU A 18 -26.66 7.99 9.30
C GLU A 18 -27.41 9.22 9.82
N SER A 19 -26.69 10.30 10.14
CA SER A 19 -27.30 11.56 10.56
C SER A 19 -28.24 12.12 9.49
N ARG A 20 -27.84 12.11 8.22
CA ARG A 20 -28.67 12.59 7.10
C ARG A 20 -29.93 11.75 6.90
N ILE A 21 -29.85 10.43 6.99
CA ILE A 21 -31.01 9.54 6.84
C ILE A 21 -31.97 9.70 8.02
N ARG A 22 -31.46 9.73 9.26
CA ARG A 22 -32.28 9.96 10.46
C ARG A 22 -32.95 11.34 10.44
N ARG A 23 -32.26 12.37 9.94
CA ARG A 23 -32.82 13.73 9.79
C ARG A 23 -33.88 13.81 8.68
N ARG A 24 -33.71 13.08 7.57
CA ARG A 24 -34.65 13.07 6.44
C ARG A 24 -35.88 12.19 6.69
N PHE A 25 -35.73 11.12 7.46
CA PHE A 25 -36.78 10.15 7.77
C PHE A 25 -36.82 9.84 9.29
N PRO A 26 -37.48 10.68 10.10
CA PRO A 26 -37.40 10.62 11.57
C PRO A 26 -37.96 9.32 12.16
N HIS A 27 -39.05 8.79 11.57
CA HIS A 27 -39.77 7.64 12.12
C HIS A 27 -39.31 6.29 11.54
N ILE A 28 -38.71 6.29 10.34
CA ILE A 28 -38.33 5.05 9.62
C ILE A 28 -36.84 4.97 9.29
N GLY A 29 -36.04 5.98 9.63
CA GLY A 29 -34.61 6.06 9.29
C GLY A 29 -33.78 4.90 9.86
N GLY A 30 -34.14 4.38 11.04
CA GLY A 30 -33.50 3.21 11.62
C GLY A 30 -33.74 1.92 10.81
N LEU A 31 -34.98 1.71 10.33
CA LEU A 31 -35.34 0.58 9.48
C LEU A 31 -34.66 0.67 8.11
N ILE A 32 -34.59 1.87 7.52
CA ILE A 32 -33.87 2.13 6.26
C ILE A 32 -32.38 1.79 6.41
N LEU A 33 -31.76 2.15 7.54
CA LEU A 33 -30.35 1.83 7.81
C LEU A 33 -30.12 0.34 8.03
N ALA A 34 -31.09 -0.37 8.63
CA ALA A 34 -31.00 -1.81 8.86
C ALA A 34 -31.19 -2.65 7.58
N LEU A 35 -32.01 -2.17 6.64
CA LEU A 35 -32.33 -2.87 5.38
C LEU A 35 -31.42 -2.47 4.21
N THR A 36 -30.71 -1.34 4.31
CA THR A 36 -29.76 -0.94 3.27
C THR A 36 -28.34 -1.33 3.65
N GLU A 37 -27.69 -2.12 2.79
CA GLU A 37 -26.27 -2.40 2.95
C GLU A 37 -25.46 -1.09 3.02
N PRO A 38 -24.34 -1.04 3.78
CA PRO A 38 -23.42 0.07 3.71
C PRO A 38 -23.04 0.32 2.25
N PRO A 39 -22.86 1.57 1.81
CA PRO A 39 -22.53 1.85 0.43
C PRO A 39 -21.24 1.08 0.09
N GLN A 40 -21.08 0.65 -1.17
CA GLN A 40 -19.88 -0.07 -1.61
C GLN A 40 -18.58 0.64 -1.19
N THR A 41 -18.59 1.97 -1.08
CA THR A 41 -17.46 2.79 -0.58
C THR A 41 -17.07 2.47 0.87
N THR A 42 -18.00 2.33 1.81
CA THR A 42 -17.69 1.98 3.22
C THR A 42 -17.14 0.55 3.33
N ARG A 43 -17.66 -0.40 2.54
CA ARG A 43 -17.12 -1.77 2.47
C ARG A 43 -15.71 -1.82 1.88
N VAL A 44 -15.44 -1.06 0.83
CA VAL A 44 -14.11 -0.94 0.20
C VAL A 44 -13.09 -0.36 1.19
N TRP A 45 -13.50 0.57 2.06
CA TRP A 45 -12.58 1.20 3.02
C TRP A 45 -12.28 0.33 4.23
N ALA A 46 -13.30 -0.35 4.78
CA ALA A 46 -13.09 -1.38 5.79
C ALA A 46 -12.20 -2.52 5.25
N GLN A 47 -12.33 -2.87 3.97
CA GLN A 47 -11.46 -3.84 3.32
C GLN A 47 -10.02 -3.33 3.16
N GLY A 48 -9.82 -2.06 2.79
CA GLY A 48 -8.50 -1.41 2.70
C GLY A 48 -7.74 -1.42 4.03
N ALA A 49 -8.38 -0.93 5.10
CA ALA A 49 -7.78 -0.89 6.43
C ALA A 49 -7.42 -2.28 6.98
N VAL A 50 -8.20 -3.32 6.67
CA VAL A 50 -7.84 -4.71 7.04
C VAL A 50 -6.58 -5.15 6.29
N GLY A 51 -6.43 -4.78 5.02
CA GLY A 51 -5.25 -5.15 4.25
C GLY A 51 -3.99 -4.48 4.77
N GLU A 52 -4.05 -3.17 4.99
CA GLU A 52 -2.93 -2.39 5.56
C GLU A 52 -2.52 -2.92 6.95
N ARG A 53 -3.48 -3.27 7.80
CA ARG A 53 -3.19 -3.91 9.10
C ARG A 53 -2.46 -5.24 8.94
N LYS A 54 -2.93 -6.11 8.04
CA LYS A 54 -2.27 -7.40 7.77
C LYS A 54 -0.83 -7.22 7.31
N VAL A 55 -0.56 -6.20 6.48
CA VAL A 55 0.81 -5.90 6.05
C VAL A 55 1.64 -5.36 7.21
N ALA A 56 1.10 -4.42 7.99
CA ALA A 56 1.77 -3.89 9.17
C ALA A 56 2.14 -5.00 10.18
N ASP A 57 1.22 -5.93 10.46
CA ASP A 57 1.47 -7.08 11.35
C ASP A 57 2.62 -7.95 10.84
N ARG A 58 2.73 -8.15 9.51
CA ARG A 58 3.82 -8.93 8.92
C ARG A 58 5.16 -8.21 8.95
N LEU A 59 5.16 -6.88 8.95
CA LEU A 59 6.35 -6.05 9.06
C LEU A 59 6.77 -5.81 10.52
N ALA A 60 5.89 -6.05 11.50
CA ALA A 60 6.13 -5.76 12.92
C ALA A 60 7.33 -6.55 13.49
N GLN A 61 7.44 -7.84 13.21
CA GLN A 61 8.55 -8.67 13.69
C GLN A 61 9.91 -8.20 13.16
N PRO A 62 10.14 -8.08 11.83
CA PRO A 62 11.44 -7.61 11.32
C PRO A 62 11.75 -6.17 11.72
N ALA A 63 10.73 -5.32 11.95
CA ALA A 63 10.93 -3.98 12.49
C ALA A 63 11.42 -4.02 13.95
N SER A 64 10.78 -4.83 14.79
CA SER A 64 11.12 -4.96 16.21
C SER A 64 12.49 -5.57 16.44
N SER A 65 12.96 -6.42 15.52
CA SER A 65 14.32 -6.97 15.57
C SER A 65 15.38 -6.03 14.98
N GLY A 66 15.03 -4.80 14.58
CA GLY A 66 15.94 -3.82 13.97
C GLY A 66 16.37 -4.15 12.54
N GLY A 67 15.75 -5.15 11.89
CA GLY A 67 16.07 -5.56 10.53
C GLY A 67 15.61 -4.52 9.49
N ILE A 68 14.52 -3.81 9.79
CA ILE A 68 13.95 -2.76 8.94
C ILE A 68 13.39 -1.61 9.82
N VAL A 69 13.15 -0.45 9.22
CA VAL A 69 12.34 0.63 9.81
C VAL A 69 11.06 0.77 9.00
N VAL A 70 9.91 0.97 9.66
CA VAL A 70 8.62 1.04 8.98
C VAL A 70 7.87 2.29 9.39
N LEU A 71 7.42 3.06 8.41
CA LEU A 71 6.56 4.23 8.57
C LEU A 71 5.22 3.92 7.90
N HIS A 72 4.12 4.00 8.64
CA HIS A 72 2.78 3.68 8.11
C HIS A 72 1.98 4.95 7.87
N ASP A 73 1.10 4.99 6.87
CA ASP A 73 0.09 6.06 6.69
C ASP A 73 0.74 7.46 6.59
N ARG A 74 1.57 7.65 5.55
CA ARG A 74 2.34 8.89 5.32
C ARG A 74 1.61 9.82 4.37
N ARG A 75 1.51 11.11 4.69
CA ARG A 75 0.89 12.12 3.82
C ARG A 75 1.74 12.37 2.57
N ILE A 76 1.06 12.58 1.45
CA ILE A 76 1.68 13.13 0.24
C ILE A 76 1.39 14.63 0.21
N PRO A 77 2.42 15.50 0.18
CA PRO A 77 2.22 16.94 0.08
C PRO A 77 1.33 17.32 -1.13
N GLY A 78 0.37 18.23 -0.91
CA GLY A 78 -0.58 18.65 -1.96
C GLY A 78 -1.55 17.54 -2.41
N SER A 79 -1.78 16.52 -1.59
CA SER A 79 -2.69 15.41 -1.88
C SER A 79 -3.58 15.11 -0.68
N THR A 80 -4.77 14.56 -0.94
CA THR A 80 -5.59 13.87 0.06
C THR A 80 -5.29 12.38 0.14
N ALA A 81 -4.43 11.86 -0.75
CA ALA A 81 -3.98 10.47 -0.73
C ALA A 81 -2.75 10.30 0.17
N ASN A 82 -2.63 9.11 0.75
CA ASN A 82 -1.53 8.72 1.63
C ASN A 82 -0.73 7.57 1.00
N ILE A 83 0.45 7.34 1.55
CA ILE A 83 1.27 6.16 1.28
C ILE A 83 1.02 5.17 2.43
N ASP A 84 0.56 3.97 2.10
CA ASP A 84 0.19 2.97 3.11
C ASP A 84 1.39 2.64 4.00
N HIS A 85 2.52 2.26 3.40
CA HIS A 85 3.76 2.01 4.14
C HIS A 85 5.01 2.45 3.37
N ILE A 86 5.96 3.03 4.10
CA ILE A 86 7.35 3.20 3.67
C ILE A 86 8.20 2.29 4.55
N VAL A 87 9.01 1.43 3.94
CA VAL A 87 9.95 0.56 4.66
C VAL A 87 11.37 0.95 4.30
N VAL A 88 12.22 1.16 5.29
CA VAL A 88 13.66 1.32 5.09
C VAL A 88 14.33 -0.01 5.44
N GLY A 89 14.77 -0.73 4.43
CA GLY A 89 15.49 -2.00 4.55
C GLY A 89 16.97 -1.84 4.19
N PRO A 90 17.78 -2.91 4.33
CA PRO A 90 19.22 -2.83 4.05
C PRO A 90 19.55 -2.45 2.60
N ALA A 91 18.71 -2.86 1.65
CA ALA A 91 18.89 -2.55 0.23
C ALA A 91 18.23 -1.23 -0.24
N GLY A 92 17.62 -0.46 0.66
CA GLY A 92 17.03 0.85 0.31
C GLY A 92 15.63 1.06 0.87
N VAL A 93 14.89 1.98 0.25
CA VAL A 93 13.55 2.40 0.67
C VAL A 93 12.50 1.73 -0.22
N TYR A 94 11.47 1.17 0.39
CA TYR A 94 10.36 0.52 -0.27
C TYR A 94 9.10 1.34 -0.07
N VAL A 95 8.44 1.71 -1.17
CA VAL A 95 7.13 2.36 -1.15
C VAL A 95 6.09 1.29 -1.39
N VAL A 96 5.34 0.94 -0.35
CA VAL A 96 4.42 -0.19 -0.36
C VAL A 96 2.99 0.32 -0.40
N ASP A 97 2.28 -0.04 -1.47
CA ASP A 97 0.83 0.15 -1.59
C ASP A 97 0.15 -1.21 -1.40
N THR A 98 -0.83 -1.25 -0.49
CA THR A 98 -1.52 -2.47 -0.10
C THR A 98 -2.83 -2.60 -0.86
N LYS A 99 -3.09 -3.80 -1.36
CA LYS A 99 -4.30 -4.08 -2.14
C LYS A 99 -4.94 -5.38 -1.68
N ARG A 100 -6.14 -5.28 -1.14
CA ARG A 100 -6.90 -6.44 -0.67
C ARG A 100 -7.83 -6.95 -1.75
N TYR A 101 -7.60 -8.18 -2.20
CA TYR A 101 -8.41 -8.85 -3.21
C TYR A 101 -8.68 -10.29 -2.79
N LEU A 102 -9.79 -10.50 -2.07
CA LEU A 102 -10.15 -11.82 -1.54
C LEU A 102 -10.43 -12.83 -2.65
N ASN A 103 -9.69 -13.95 -2.62
CA ASN A 103 -9.85 -15.10 -3.54
C ASN A 103 -9.82 -14.68 -5.01
N LYS A 104 -8.97 -13.68 -5.33
CA LYS A 104 -8.71 -13.28 -6.71
C LYS A 104 -7.30 -13.65 -7.08
N LYS A 105 -7.19 -14.33 -8.22
CA LYS A 105 -5.93 -14.69 -8.86
C LYS A 105 -5.14 -13.44 -9.24
N ILE A 106 -3.85 -13.39 -8.88
CA ILE A 106 -2.92 -12.30 -9.22
C ILE A 106 -1.92 -12.81 -10.26
N GLU A 107 -1.84 -12.16 -11.42
CA GLU A 107 -1.06 -12.65 -12.56
C GLU A 107 -0.38 -11.52 -13.33
N ALA A 108 0.82 -11.77 -13.84
CA ALA A 108 1.37 -11.03 -14.97
C ALA A 108 1.00 -11.74 -16.27
N ARG A 109 0.51 -11.00 -17.25
CA ARG A 109 0.26 -11.53 -18.60
C ARG A 109 1.04 -10.72 -19.62
N SER A 110 1.84 -11.40 -20.43
CA SER A 110 2.46 -10.82 -21.62
C SER A 110 1.57 -11.11 -22.83
N ASP A 111 1.42 -10.13 -23.73
CA ASP A 111 0.78 -10.39 -25.02
C ASP A 111 1.70 -11.33 -25.81
N GLY A 112 1.28 -12.59 -25.96
CA GLY A 112 2.08 -13.72 -26.46
C GLY A 112 2.49 -13.68 -27.93
N MET A 113 2.62 -12.51 -28.53
CA MET A 113 3.15 -12.37 -29.88
C MET A 113 4.68 -12.32 -29.80
N LEU A 114 5.37 -13.24 -30.48
CA LEU A 114 6.82 -13.45 -30.42
C LEU A 114 7.69 -12.19 -30.69
N PHE A 115 7.09 -11.11 -31.20
CA PHE A 115 7.75 -9.84 -31.53
C PHE A 115 7.29 -8.65 -30.67
N ASN A 116 6.43 -8.88 -29.68
CA ASN A 116 5.87 -7.78 -28.89
C ASN A 116 6.79 -7.44 -27.71
N THR A 117 7.40 -6.26 -27.77
CA THR A 117 8.29 -5.71 -26.73
C THR A 117 7.53 -5.04 -25.58
N LYS A 118 6.19 -5.12 -25.57
CA LYS A 118 5.38 -4.47 -24.54
C LYS A 118 5.63 -5.10 -23.16
N PRO A 119 5.70 -4.29 -22.10
CA PRO A 119 5.85 -4.82 -20.75
C PRO A 119 4.63 -5.68 -20.37
N PRO A 120 4.82 -6.68 -19.50
CA PRO A 120 3.72 -7.48 -18.98
C PRO A 120 2.67 -6.60 -18.29
N ARG A 121 1.40 -6.99 -18.39
CA ARG A 121 0.26 -6.29 -17.77
C ARG A 121 -0.18 -7.02 -16.50
N LEU A 122 -0.70 -6.25 -15.53
CA LEU A 122 -1.19 -6.80 -14.26
C LEU A 122 -2.63 -7.25 -14.41
N PHE A 123 -2.92 -8.51 -14.07
CA PHE A 123 -4.29 -9.03 -14.01
C PHE A 123 -4.65 -9.46 -12.60
N VAL A 124 -5.86 -9.10 -12.16
CA VAL A 124 -6.43 -9.47 -10.87
C VAL A 124 -7.84 -10.00 -11.08
N GLY A 125 -8.05 -11.28 -10.80
CA GLY A 125 -9.33 -11.96 -11.05
C GLY A 125 -9.77 -11.86 -12.51
N GLY A 126 -8.82 -11.96 -13.45
CA GLY A 126 -9.07 -11.88 -14.90
C GLY A 126 -9.27 -10.47 -15.45
N ARG A 127 -9.24 -9.41 -14.63
CA ARG A 127 -9.33 -8.02 -15.09
C ARG A 127 -7.97 -7.35 -15.11
N ASP A 128 -7.74 -6.53 -16.11
CA ASP A 128 -6.55 -5.67 -16.14
C ASP A 128 -6.58 -4.65 -15.00
N GLN A 129 -5.50 -4.60 -14.23
CA GLN A 129 -5.25 -3.65 -13.15
C GLN A 129 -3.89 -2.96 -13.27
N THR A 130 -3.34 -2.83 -14.48
CA THR A 130 -2.05 -2.16 -14.75
C THR A 130 -2.04 -0.72 -14.26
N LYS A 131 -3.21 -0.07 -14.20
CA LYS A 131 -3.38 1.24 -13.53
C LYS A 131 -2.88 1.29 -12.08
N LEU A 132 -2.86 0.16 -11.36
CA LEU A 132 -2.31 0.10 -9.99
C LEU A 132 -0.78 0.26 -10.00
N VAL A 133 -0.11 -0.27 -11.02
CA VAL A 133 1.34 -0.10 -11.24
C VAL A 133 1.61 1.37 -11.56
N GLU A 134 0.86 1.95 -12.49
CA GLU A 134 1.00 3.34 -12.91
C GLU A 134 0.77 4.32 -11.74
N ALA A 135 -0.20 4.03 -10.87
CA ALA A 135 -0.53 4.82 -9.69
C ALA A 135 0.64 4.94 -8.68
N MET A 136 1.61 4.03 -8.70
CA MET A 136 2.80 4.09 -7.83
C MET A 136 3.68 5.29 -8.13
N THR A 137 3.67 5.80 -9.36
CA THR A 137 4.58 6.85 -9.84
C THR A 137 4.63 8.05 -8.91
N ARG A 138 3.46 8.55 -8.48
CA ARG A 138 3.37 9.74 -7.61
C ARG A 138 3.90 9.47 -6.20
N GLN A 139 3.62 8.30 -5.64
CA GLN A 139 4.09 7.95 -4.29
C GLN A 139 5.62 7.80 -4.31
N VAL A 140 6.14 7.10 -5.31
CA VAL A 140 7.59 6.88 -5.49
C VAL A 140 8.32 8.19 -5.73
N SER A 141 7.81 9.08 -6.58
CA SER A 141 8.46 10.38 -6.83
C SER A 141 8.50 11.24 -5.57
N THR A 142 7.44 11.23 -4.77
CA THR A 142 7.37 11.94 -3.49
C THR A 142 8.43 11.42 -2.52
N VAL A 143 8.58 10.10 -2.40
CA VAL A 143 9.59 9.50 -1.53
C VAL A 143 11.00 9.73 -2.06
N ARG A 144 11.23 9.65 -3.38
CA ARG A 144 12.53 9.96 -4.00
C ARG A 144 12.96 11.40 -3.72
N ALA A 145 12.05 12.36 -3.83
CA ALA A 145 12.34 13.75 -3.47
C ALA A 145 12.73 13.88 -2.00
N ALA A 146 11.95 13.27 -1.09
CA ALA A 146 12.25 13.28 0.33
C ALA A 146 13.60 12.63 0.66
N VAL A 147 13.97 11.53 0.00
CA VAL A 147 15.30 10.92 0.14
C VAL A 147 16.40 11.87 -0.37
N GLY A 148 16.21 12.52 -1.51
CA GLY A 148 17.17 13.47 -2.08
C GLY A 148 17.44 14.67 -1.18
N ASP A 149 16.43 15.14 -0.44
CA ASP A 149 16.56 16.24 0.53
C ASP A 149 17.48 15.92 1.73
N LEU A 150 17.90 14.66 1.91
CA LEU A 150 18.87 14.29 2.94
C LEU A 150 20.28 14.82 2.61
N GLY A 151 20.56 15.11 1.33
CA GLY A 151 21.82 15.71 0.88
C GLY A 151 23.04 14.81 1.03
N ALA A 152 22.86 13.51 1.27
CA ALA A 152 23.94 12.54 1.33
C ALA A 152 24.18 11.94 -0.06
N ASP A 153 25.45 11.78 -0.45
CA ASP A 153 25.89 11.04 -1.65
C ASP A 153 25.65 9.52 -1.54
N LEU A 154 24.69 9.10 -0.71
CA LEU A 154 24.29 7.71 -0.57
C LEU A 154 23.30 7.37 -1.70
N PRO A 155 23.63 6.43 -2.61
CA PRO A 155 22.73 5.99 -3.67
C PRO A 155 21.61 5.11 -3.08
N VAL A 156 20.65 5.73 -2.39
CA VAL A 156 19.52 5.03 -1.80
C VAL A 156 18.48 4.71 -2.88
N ALA A 157 18.36 3.43 -3.23
CA ALA A 157 17.31 2.98 -4.13
C ALA A 157 15.91 3.15 -3.51
N VAL A 158 14.98 3.74 -4.27
CA VAL A 158 13.55 3.79 -3.92
C VAL A 158 12.77 2.84 -4.82
N MET A 159 12.25 1.78 -4.21
CA MET A 159 11.64 0.62 -4.86
C MET A 159 10.11 0.58 -4.64
N PRO A 160 9.29 0.67 -5.70
CA PRO A 160 7.85 0.48 -5.57
C PRO A 160 7.48 -0.98 -5.33
N VAL A 161 6.52 -1.20 -4.44
CA VAL A 161 5.96 -2.52 -4.15
C VAL A 161 4.44 -2.47 -4.11
N LEU A 162 3.79 -3.32 -4.89
CA LEU A 162 2.36 -3.60 -4.75
C LEU A 162 2.19 -4.90 -3.95
N CYS A 163 1.62 -4.78 -2.75
CA CYS A 163 1.40 -5.91 -1.85
C CYS A 163 -0.06 -6.36 -1.87
N PHE A 164 -0.34 -7.50 -2.51
CA PHE A 164 -1.67 -8.09 -2.54
C PHE A 164 -1.90 -9.00 -1.33
N VAL A 165 -2.92 -8.69 -0.55
CA VAL A 165 -3.38 -9.51 0.59
C VAL A 165 -4.66 -10.25 0.23
N ASP A 166 -4.80 -11.46 0.79
CA ASP A 166 -5.93 -12.39 0.54
C ASP A 166 -6.13 -12.80 -0.94
N GLY A 167 -5.18 -12.44 -1.81
CA GLY A 167 -5.14 -12.85 -3.21
C GLY A 167 -4.53 -14.25 -3.37
N GLU A 168 -4.90 -14.90 -4.47
CA GLU A 168 -4.41 -16.22 -4.85
C GLU A 168 -3.19 -16.08 -5.76
N TRP A 169 -2.14 -16.80 -5.40
CA TRP A 169 -0.90 -16.92 -6.15
C TRP A 169 -0.75 -18.40 -6.51
N GLU A 170 -0.68 -18.75 -7.80
CA GLU A 170 -0.39 -20.14 -8.15
C GLU A 170 1.07 -20.47 -7.77
N LEU A 171 1.39 -21.76 -7.68
CA LEU A 171 2.70 -22.28 -7.25
C LEU A 171 3.90 -21.67 -8.01
N PHE A 172 3.67 -21.04 -9.16
CA PHE A 172 4.69 -20.40 -10.01
C PHE A 172 4.39 -18.93 -10.35
N SER A 173 3.30 -18.34 -9.85
CA SER A 173 2.99 -16.91 -10.01
C SER A 173 3.76 -16.03 -9.02
N GLY A 174 4.78 -16.61 -8.35
CA GLY A 174 5.59 -15.99 -7.32
C GLY A 174 6.10 -14.62 -7.74
N PRO A 175 6.48 -13.78 -6.76
CA PRO A 175 6.50 -12.34 -6.95
C PRO A 175 7.25 -11.92 -8.22
N PHE A 176 6.59 -11.09 -9.02
CA PHE A 176 7.04 -10.70 -10.34
C PHE A 176 7.21 -9.18 -10.42
N ARG A 177 7.75 -8.69 -11.55
CA ARG A 177 7.88 -7.26 -11.81
C ARG A 177 7.03 -6.85 -13.00
N ILE A 178 6.43 -5.68 -12.90
CA ILE A 178 5.86 -4.95 -14.04
C ILE A 178 6.53 -3.59 -14.07
N GLY A 179 7.40 -3.38 -15.06
CA GLY A 179 8.34 -2.26 -15.05
C GLY A 179 9.26 -2.34 -13.82
N ASP A 180 9.33 -1.26 -13.06
CA ASP A 180 10.09 -1.18 -11.82
C ASP A 180 9.29 -1.58 -10.56
N VAL A 181 7.99 -1.88 -10.68
CA VAL A 181 7.14 -2.22 -9.54
C VAL A 181 7.24 -3.72 -9.23
N TYR A 182 7.59 -4.04 -7.98
CA TYR A 182 7.59 -5.41 -7.48
C TYR A 182 6.19 -5.78 -6.99
N VAL A 183 5.61 -6.83 -7.57
CA VAL A 183 4.26 -7.30 -7.23
C VAL A 183 4.40 -8.56 -6.38
N THR A 184 3.86 -8.52 -5.16
CA THR A 184 4.06 -9.60 -4.19
C THR A 184 2.91 -9.72 -3.18
N GLY A 185 2.92 -10.79 -2.38
CA GLY A 185 2.10 -10.92 -1.19
C GLY A 185 2.93 -10.67 0.09
N PRO A 186 2.30 -10.68 1.29
CA PRO A 186 2.98 -10.27 2.52
C PRO A 186 4.25 -11.04 2.87
N ARG A 187 4.29 -12.35 2.58
CA ARG A 187 5.50 -13.16 2.79
C ARG A 187 6.65 -12.72 1.88
N GLY A 188 6.36 -12.42 0.62
CA GLY A 188 7.37 -11.96 -0.33
C GLY A 188 7.80 -10.52 -0.06
N LEU A 189 6.90 -9.66 0.45
CA LEU A 189 7.24 -8.31 0.93
C LEU A 189 8.27 -8.35 2.06
N VAL A 190 8.04 -9.18 3.10
CA VAL A 190 9.00 -9.33 4.22
C VAL A 190 10.36 -9.79 3.71
N LYS A 191 10.38 -10.81 2.84
CA LYS A 191 11.62 -11.28 2.21
C LYS A 191 12.29 -10.20 1.36
N HIS A 192 11.52 -9.37 0.66
CA HIS A 192 12.06 -8.32 -0.20
C HIS A 192 12.70 -7.20 0.61
N THR A 193 12.02 -6.73 1.64
CA THR A 193 12.46 -5.61 2.48
C THR A 193 13.65 -5.97 3.36
N ALA A 194 13.82 -7.25 3.71
CA ALA A 194 14.94 -7.76 4.48
C ALA A 194 16.15 -8.20 3.64
N ARG A 195 16.15 -7.98 2.31
CA ARG A 195 17.29 -8.37 1.47
C ARG A 195 18.56 -7.62 1.92
N PRO A 196 19.74 -8.27 1.89
CA PRO A 196 21.01 -7.61 2.16
C PRO A 196 21.22 -6.40 1.26
N GLY A 197 21.91 -5.39 1.78
CA GLY A 197 22.30 -4.19 1.08
C GLY A 197 23.21 -3.33 1.95
N GLU A 198 23.57 -2.16 1.43
CA GLU A 198 24.64 -1.33 2.00
C GLU A 198 24.21 -0.52 3.24
N LEU A 199 22.90 -0.32 3.45
CA LEU A 199 22.42 0.47 4.58
C LEU A 199 22.53 -0.31 5.89
N ASN A 200 23.39 0.17 6.79
CA ASN A 200 23.52 -0.37 8.14
C ASN A 200 22.34 0.06 9.04
N ALA A 201 22.25 -0.49 10.25
CA ALA A 201 21.12 -0.23 11.15
C ALA A 201 20.94 1.25 11.50
N SER A 202 22.04 1.96 11.81
CA SER A 202 22.00 3.37 12.18
C SER A 202 21.59 4.26 11.01
N GLU A 203 22.08 3.96 9.80
CA GLU A 203 21.68 4.66 8.56
C GLU A 203 20.20 4.47 8.26
N ARG A 204 19.67 3.25 8.43
CA ARG A 204 18.23 2.98 8.25
C ARG A 204 17.38 3.77 9.23
N VAL A 205 17.81 3.88 10.49
CA VAL A 205 17.13 4.68 11.51
C VAL A 205 17.17 6.17 11.17
N ALA A 206 18.33 6.72 10.83
CA ALA A 206 18.48 8.12 10.45
C ALA A 206 17.63 8.48 9.23
N LEU A 207 17.66 7.63 8.19
CA LEU A 207 16.85 7.79 7.00
C LEU A 207 15.35 7.68 7.31
N GLY A 208 14.95 6.75 8.19
CA GLY A 208 13.58 6.64 8.67
C GLY A 208 13.09 7.91 9.37
N HIS A 209 13.91 8.49 10.25
CA HIS A 209 13.59 9.77 10.91
C HIS A 209 13.47 10.93 9.92
N HIS A 210 14.38 11.01 8.95
CA HIS A 210 14.31 12.03 7.90
C HIS A 210 13.04 11.91 7.06
N LEU A 211 12.71 10.70 6.61
CA LEU A 211 11.48 10.46 5.84
C LEU A 211 10.23 10.78 6.66
N ALA A 212 10.22 10.47 7.97
CA ALA A 212 9.12 10.79 8.85
C ALA A 212 8.92 12.31 9.06
N SER A 213 10.00 13.10 9.03
CA SER A 213 9.92 14.56 9.16
C SER A 213 9.40 15.23 7.88
N ARG A 214 9.79 14.70 6.70
CA ARG A 214 9.34 15.19 5.40
C ARG A 214 7.93 14.74 5.03
N LEU A 215 7.55 13.54 5.46
CA LEU A 215 6.26 12.91 5.18
C LEU A 215 5.57 12.57 6.51
N PRO A 216 4.84 13.54 7.12
CA PRO A 216 4.20 13.33 8.41
C PRO A 216 3.05 12.31 8.34
N GLU A 217 2.57 11.87 9.51
CA GLU A 217 1.41 10.95 9.59
C GLU A 217 0.15 11.61 8.98
N ALA A 218 -0.71 10.79 8.38
CA ALA A 218 -2.03 11.20 7.92
C ALA A 218 -3.07 11.33 9.05
#